data_AF-A0A969IE52-F1
#
_entry.id   AF-A0A969IE52-F1
#
_cell.length_a   1.000
_cell.length_b   1.000
_cell.length_c   1.000
_cell.angle_alpha   90.00
_cell.angle_beta   90.00
_cell.angle_gamma   90.00
#
_symmetry.space_group_name_H-M   'P 1'
#
loop_
_entity.id
_entity.type
_entity.pdbx_description
1 polymer ?
#
loop_
_entity_poly.entity_id
_entity_poly.type
_entity_poly.pdbx_seq_one_letter_code
_entity_poly.pdbx_strand_id
1 'polypeptide(L)'
;MLCFVCNEASAPKEPANNNKAINGITYNHLNLPSVITVTGKGTITYTYDAAGSKLQKTVAETGQPTKTTLYAGGAVYENDVLQFIAHEEGRMRPGATGFNYDYMLKDHLGNVRMTLTEEQKIDSYPAATMETASATTEETYYSNLPATRVTLPSGYPANTPPGNARVAKVKAASGSQKIGPAMILKVMAGDKFNLTVNCNTPHFLYQRSCLLS
;
A
#
# COMPACT_ATOMS: atom_id res chain seq x y z
N MET A 1 -71.71 27.87 -5.17
CA MET A 1 -70.86 26.92 -4.40
C MET A 1 -69.97 26.23 -5.41
N LEU A 2 -68.77 26.77 -5.66
CA LEU A 2 -67.86 26.25 -6.68
C LEU A 2 -66.83 25.36 -5.98
N CYS A 3 -66.88 24.06 -6.26
CA CYS A 3 -65.97 23.06 -5.71
C CYS A 3 -64.66 23.11 -6.52
N PHE A 4 -63.56 23.53 -5.90
CA PHE A 4 -62.22 23.42 -6.47
C PHE A 4 -61.60 22.10 -6.00
N VAL A 5 -61.42 21.16 -6.92
CA VAL A 5 -60.61 19.95 -6.72
C VAL A 5 -59.15 20.37 -6.80
N CYS A 6 -58.42 20.29 -5.69
CA CYS A 6 -56.96 20.38 -5.69
C CYS A 6 -56.39 19.07 -6.26
N ASN A 7 -55.81 19.12 -7.46
CA ASN A 7 -54.99 18.04 -7.99
C ASN A 7 -53.59 18.16 -7.38
N GLU A 8 -53.16 17.17 -6.60
CA GLU A 8 -51.81 17.15 -6.03
C GLU A 8 -50.79 17.02 -7.17
N ALA A 9 -50.11 18.13 -7.46
CA ALA A 9 -48.96 18.13 -8.36
C ALA A 9 -47.86 17.28 -7.73
N SER A 10 -47.45 16.22 -8.42
CA SER A 10 -46.24 15.46 -8.10
C SER A 10 -45.06 16.42 -8.00
N ALA A 11 -44.38 16.43 -6.87
CA ALA A 11 -43.23 17.30 -6.62
C ALA A 11 -42.18 17.16 -7.74
N PRO A 12 -41.59 18.27 -8.22
CA PRO A 12 -40.56 18.22 -9.24
C PRO A 12 -39.34 17.47 -8.71
N LYS A 13 -38.92 16.44 -9.47
CA LYS A 13 -37.66 15.72 -9.28
C LYS A 13 -36.51 16.74 -9.32
N GLU A 14 -35.68 16.77 -8.28
CA GLU A 14 -34.52 17.68 -8.23
C GLU A 14 -33.64 17.58 -9.50
N PRO A 15 -33.08 18.71 -9.96
CA PRO A 15 -32.18 18.72 -11.11
C PRO A 15 -30.94 17.87 -10.84
N ALA A 16 -30.48 17.14 -11.86
CA ALA A 16 -29.32 16.27 -11.78
C ALA A 16 -28.09 17.03 -11.22
N ASN A 17 -27.58 16.57 -10.08
CA ASN A 17 -26.32 17.06 -9.52
C ASN A 17 -25.15 16.60 -10.43
N ASN A 18 -24.76 17.47 -11.36
CA ASN A 18 -23.68 17.23 -12.31
C ASN A 18 -22.29 17.09 -11.67
N ASN A 19 -22.13 17.31 -10.36
CA ASN A 19 -20.84 17.24 -9.68
C ASN A 19 -20.25 15.81 -9.60
N LYS A 20 -21.03 14.78 -9.99
CA LYS A 20 -20.58 13.38 -10.00
C LYS A 20 -20.81 12.65 -11.33
N ALA A 21 -21.30 13.33 -12.37
CA ALA A 21 -21.65 12.74 -13.67
C ALA A 21 -22.55 11.48 -13.58
N ILE A 22 -23.45 11.44 -12.60
CA ILE A 22 -24.40 10.33 -12.43
C ILE A 22 -25.58 10.57 -13.38
N ASN A 23 -25.75 9.69 -14.36
CA ASN A 23 -26.80 9.78 -15.37
C ASN A 23 -28.17 9.38 -14.80
N GLY A 24 -28.18 8.39 -13.91
CA GLY A 24 -29.41 7.91 -13.29
C GLY A 24 -29.17 6.91 -12.18
N ILE A 25 -30.10 6.88 -11.23
CA ILE A 25 -30.20 5.89 -10.17
C ILE A 25 -31.60 5.27 -10.29
N THR A 26 -31.66 3.96 -10.48
CA THR A 26 -32.90 3.20 -10.36
C THR A 26 -33.01 2.62 -8.97
N TYR A 27 -34.23 2.46 -8.49
CA TYR A 27 -34.51 1.92 -7.17
C TYR A 27 -35.29 0.62 -7.29
N ASN A 28 -35.17 -0.25 -6.30
CA ASN A 28 -36.01 -1.44 -6.18
C ASN A 28 -37.33 -1.10 -5.44
N HIS A 29 -38.16 -2.12 -5.20
CA HIS A 29 -39.44 -1.98 -4.48
C HIS A 29 -39.29 -1.59 -2.99
N LEU A 30 -38.08 -1.71 -2.42
CA LEU A 30 -37.74 -1.25 -1.07
C LEU A 30 -37.19 0.19 -1.08
N ASN A 31 -37.27 0.90 -2.21
CA ASN A 31 -36.65 2.20 -2.43
C ASN A 31 -35.12 2.22 -2.18
N LEU A 32 -34.45 1.07 -2.36
CA LEU A 32 -32.99 0.97 -2.30
C LEU A 32 -32.38 1.11 -3.70
N PRO A 33 -31.23 1.80 -3.87
CA PRO A 33 -30.58 1.95 -5.17
C PRO A 33 -30.21 0.60 -5.79
N SER A 34 -30.77 0.24 -6.95
CA SER A 34 -30.52 -1.03 -7.63
C SER A 34 -29.49 -0.92 -8.75
N VAL A 35 -29.55 0.15 -9.55
CA VAL A 35 -28.60 0.40 -10.65
C VAL A 35 -28.23 1.87 -10.65
N ILE A 36 -26.94 2.14 -10.74
CA ILE A 36 -26.38 3.49 -10.87
C ILE A 36 -25.59 3.54 -12.16
N THR A 37 -25.99 4.42 -13.07
CA THR A 37 -25.30 4.64 -14.34
C THR A 37 -24.48 5.92 -14.25
N VAL A 38 -23.19 5.82 -14.55
CA VAL A 38 -22.25 6.95 -14.53
C VAL A 38 -21.83 7.27 -15.95
N THR A 39 -22.09 8.49 -16.39
CA THR A 39 -21.83 8.94 -17.77
C THR A 39 -20.36 8.75 -18.13
N GLY A 40 -20.10 8.02 -19.21
CA GLY A 40 -18.75 7.77 -19.71
C GLY A 40 -17.87 6.84 -18.86
N LYS A 41 -18.39 6.28 -17.76
CA LYS A 41 -17.63 5.36 -16.89
C LYS A 41 -18.22 3.97 -16.80
N GLY A 42 -19.54 3.82 -16.88
CA GLY A 42 -20.21 2.51 -16.85
C GLY A 42 -21.30 2.43 -15.80
N THR A 43 -21.54 1.23 -15.27
CA THR A 43 -22.71 0.90 -14.45
C THR A 43 -22.33 0.17 -13.17
N ILE A 44 -22.99 0.52 -12.07
CA ILE A 44 -22.91 -0.17 -10.79
C ILE A 44 -24.27 -0.78 -10.48
N THR A 45 -24.31 -2.09 -10.24
CA THR A 45 -25.53 -2.83 -9.91
C THR A 45 -25.43 -3.38 -8.50
N TYR A 46 -26.52 -3.28 -7.73
CA TYR A 46 -26.64 -3.86 -6.40
C TYR A 46 -27.75 -4.91 -6.36
N THR A 47 -27.47 -6.03 -5.71
CA THR A 47 -28.45 -7.07 -5.40
C THR A 47 -28.66 -7.11 -3.90
N TYR A 48 -29.93 -7.14 -3.49
CA TYR A 48 -30.35 -7.16 -2.09
C TYR A 48 -31.18 -8.41 -1.79
N ASP A 49 -31.22 -8.81 -0.53
CA ASP A 49 -32.22 -9.76 -0.05
C ASP A 49 -33.59 -9.06 0.15
N ALA A 50 -34.60 -9.84 0.53
CA ALA A 50 -35.94 -9.32 0.81
C ALA A 50 -36.01 -8.44 2.07
N ALA A 51 -35.01 -8.51 2.96
CA ALA A 51 -34.89 -7.68 4.15
C ALA A 51 -34.15 -6.34 3.88
N GLY A 52 -33.61 -6.15 2.68
CA GLY A 52 -32.84 -4.97 2.29
C GLY A 52 -31.33 -5.07 2.56
N SER A 53 -30.81 -6.22 3.01
CA SER A 53 -29.37 -6.45 3.14
C SER A 53 -28.74 -6.56 1.76
N LYS A 54 -27.60 -5.90 1.57
CA LYS A 54 -26.85 -5.99 0.30
C LYS A 54 -26.14 -7.34 0.22
N LEU A 55 -26.40 -8.08 -0.85
CA LEU A 55 -25.77 -9.38 -1.13
C LEU A 55 -24.62 -9.24 -2.14
N GLN A 56 -24.79 -8.39 -3.15
CA GLN A 56 -23.80 -8.24 -4.22
C GLN A 56 -23.72 -6.80 -4.71
N LYS A 57 -22.52 -6.40 -5.12
CA LYS A 57 -22.25 -5.20 -5.91
C LYS A 57 -21.46 -5.61 -7.15
N THR A 58 -21.92 -5.22 -8.32
CA THR A 58 -21.18 -5.42 -9.58
C THR A 58 -20.84 -4.07 -10.18
N VAL A 59 -19.57 -3.85 -10.50
CA VAL A 59 -19.06 -2.64 -11.16
C VAL A 59 -18.61 -3.03 -12.55
N ALA A 60 -19.37 -2.63 -13.56
CA ALA A 60 -19.05 -2.78 -14.97
C ALA A 60 -18.55 -1.43 -15.50
N GLU A 61 -17.23 -1.23 -15.45
CA GLU A 61 -16.57 -0.01 -15.94
C GLU A 61 -16.15 -0.18 -17.40
N THR A 62 -16.35 0.86 -18.21
CA THR A 62 -16.03 0.84 -19.65
C THR A 62 -14.53 0.63 -19.85
N GLY A 63 -14.16 -0.44 -20.55
CA GLY A 63 -12.77 -0.77 -20.86
C GLY A 63 -12.02 -1.54 -19.75
N GLN A 64 -12.67 -1.79 -18.61
CA GLN A 64 -12.08 -2.52 -17.49
C GLN A 64 -12.83 -3.85 -17.25
N PRO A 65 -12.16 -4.86 -16.67
CA PRO A 65 -12.84 -6.09 -16.27
C PRO A 65 -13.92 -5.77 -15.21
N THR A 66 -15.05 -6.48 -15.32
CA THR A 66 -16.14 -6.33 -14.35
C THR A 66 -15.66 -6.80 -12.97
N LYS A 67 -15.93 -6.00 -11.94
CA LYS A 67 -15.63 -6.34 -10.55
C LYS A 67 -16.91 -6.72 -9.83
N THR A 68 -16.94 -7.89 -9.21
CA THR A 68 -18.06 -8.34 -8.39
C THR A 68 -17.62 -8.41 -6.94
N THR A 69 -18.28 -7.64 -6.08
CA THR A 69 -18.13 -7.70 -4.63
C THR A 69 -19.31 -8.48 -4.04
N LEU A 70 -19.03 -9.59 -3.37
CA LEU A 70 -20.03 -10.39 -2.65
C LEU A 70 -19.97 -10.08 -1.16
N TYR A 71 -21.14 -9.95 -0.54
CA TYR A 71 -21.31 -9.71 0.89
C TYR A 71 -21.97 -10.94 1.51
N ALA A 72 -21.23 -11.67 2.33
CA ALA A 72 -21.67 -12.88 3.01
C ALA A 72 -21.54 -12.70 4.53
N GLY A 73 -22.59 -12.17 5.16
CA GLY A 73 -22.54 -11.76 6.57
C GLY A 73 -21.47 -10.69 6.79
N GLY A 74 -20.52 -10.96 7.69
CA GLY A 74 -19.37 -10.07 7.94
C GLY A 74 -18.26 -10.18 6.89
N ALA A 75 -18.28 -11.20 6.01
CA ALA A 75 -17.23 -11.44 5.01
C ALA A 75 -17.50 -10.69 3.70
N VAL A 76 -16.45 -10.10 3.14
CA VAL A 76 -16.48 -9.39 1.85
C VAL A 76 -15.49 -10.04 0.90
N TYR A 77 -15.98 -10.41 -0.28
CA TYR A 77 -15.18 -10.99 -1.36
C TYR A 77 -15.19 -10.07 -2.57
N GLU A 78 -14.07 -9.96 -3.28
CA GLU A 78 -13.98 -9.32 -4.59
C GLU A 78 -13.50 -10.36 -5.59
N ASN A 79 -14.29 -10.63 -6.64
CA ASN A 79 -14.03 -11.65 -7.66
C ASN A 79 -13.66 -13.01 -7.04
N ASP A 80 -14.50 -13.48 -6.11
CA ASP A 80 -14.33 -14.72 -5.35
C ASP A 80 -13.08 -14.80 -4.45
N VAL A 81 -12.35 -13.69 -4.30
CA VAL A 81 -11.20 -13.58 -3.38
C VAL A 81 -11.61 -12.84 -2.11
N LEU A 82 -11.39 -13.46 -0.96
CA LEU A 82 -11.67 -12.86 0.34
C LEU A 82 -10.86 -11.57 0.51
N GLN A 83 -11.53 -10.47 0.81
CA GLN A 83 -10.90 -9.17 1.07
C GLN A 83 -10.74 -8.95 2.57
N PHE A 84 -11.81 -9.13 3.34
CA PHE A 84 -11.79 -9.05 4.79
C PHE A 84 -13.05 -9.68 5.40
N ILE A 85 -12.98 -9.96 6.69
CA ILE A 85 -14.11 -10.36 7.53
C ILE A 85 -14.22 -9.33 8.65
N ALA A 86 -15.37 -8.67 8.76
CA ALA A 86 -15.65 -7.69 9.80
C ALA A 86 -16.04 -8.37 11.12
N HIS A 87 -15.64 -7.75 12.23
CA HIS A 87 -16.06 -8.06 13.60
C HIS A 87 -16.38 -6.76 14.36
N GLU A 88 -16.77 -6.85 15.63
CA GLU A 88 -17.31 -5.70 16.39
C GLU A 88 -16.29 -4.54 16.53
N GLU A 89 -15.04 -4.90 16.80
CA GLU A 89 -13.92 -3.98 17.03
C GLU A 89 -13.15 -3.60 15.75
N GLY A 90 -13.46 -4.20 14.60
CA GLY A 90 -12.66 -3.98 13.39
C GLY A 90 -12.87 -5.00 12.29
N ARG A 91 -11.76 -5.46 11.69
CA ARG A 91 -11.78 -6.47 10.62
C ARG A 91 -10.49 -7.29 10.63
N MET A 92 -10.58 -8.50 10.10
CA MET A 92 -9.42 -9.32 9.75
C MET A 92 -9.31 -9.48 8.24
N ARG A 93 -8.09 -9.42 7.70
CA ARG A 93 -7.79 -9.50 6.27
C ARG A 93 -6.73 -10.57 6.00
N PRO A 94 -6.77 -11.29 4.86
CA PRO A 94 -5.76 -12.28 4.55
C PRO A 94 -4.39 -11.59 4.36
N GLY A 95 -3.37 -12.11 5.05
CA GLY A 95 -1.97 -11.70 4.94
C GLY A 95 -1.12 -12.79 4.27
N ALA A 96 0.20 -12.58 4.21
CA ALA A 96 1.13 -13.57 3.63
C ALA A 96 1.14 -14.90 4.40
N THR A 97 0.97 -14.83 5.73
CA THR A 97 0.91 -15.98 6.62
C THR A 97 -0.27 -15.82 7.58
N GLY A 98 -1.46 -16.28 7.16
CA GLY A 98 -2.68 -16.21 7.99
C GLY A 98 -3.46 -14.91 7.83
N PHE A 99 -4.02 -14.39 8.92
CA PHE A 99 -4.84 -13.18 8.94
C PHE A 99 -4.14 -12.06 9.71
N ASN A 100 -4.21 -10.85 9.16
CA ASN A 100 -3.83 -9.61 9.85
C ASN A 100 -5.10 -8.99 10.45
N TYR A 101 -5.03 -8.58 11.70
CA TYR A 101 -6.13 -7.93 12.40
C TYR A 101 -5.95 -6.41 12.38
N ASP A 102 -7.01 -5.72 11.96
CA ASP A 102 -7.13 -4.26 11.98
C ASP A 102 -8.22 -3.88 13.00
N TYR A 103 -7.84 -3.21 14.09
CA TYR A 103 -8.76 -2.68 15.09
C TYR A 103 -9.09 -1.23 14.81
N MET A 104 -10.37 -0.88 14.86
CA MET A 104 -10.88 0.45 14.56
C MET A 104 -11.34 1.13 15.84
N LEU A 105 -10.63 2.18 16.26
CA LEU A 105 -11.07 3.04 17.34
C LEU A 105 -12.14 3.99 16.81
N LYS A 106 -13.36 3.80 17.31
CA LYS A 106 -14.53 4.57 16.93
C LYS A 106 -14.79 5.68 17.95
N ASP A 107 -15.36 6.80 17.50
CA ASP A 107 -15.93 7.79 18.39
C ASP A 107 -17.33 7.36 18.89
N HIS A 108 -17.95 8.20 19.72
CA HIS A 108 -19.28 7.92 20.28
C HIS A 108 -20.40 7.85 19.23
N LEU A 109 -20.17 8.30 18.00
CA LEU A 109 -21.11 8.21 16.87
C LEU A 109 -20.80 7.03 15.94
N GLY A 110 -19.78 6.24 16.26
CA GLY A 110 -19.36 5.08 15.47
C GLY A 110 -18.42 5.42 14.31
N ASN A 111 -17.97 6.66 14.15
CA ASN A 111 -17.00 7.01 13.10
C ASN A 111 -15.61 6.54 13.49
N VAL A 112 -14.88 5.96 12.53
CA VAL A 112 -13.48 5.52 12.75
C VAL A 112 -12.56 6.74 12.85
N ARG A 113 -11.81 6.83 13.95
CA ARG A 113 -10.83 7.90 14.21
C ARG A 113 -9.39 7.43 14.08
N MET A 114 -9.14 6.15 14.34
CA MET A 114 -7.83 5.53 14.21
C MET A 114 -7.98 4.06 13.88
N THR A 115 -7.04 3.53 13.09
CA THR A 115 -6.92 2.10 12.80
C THR A 115 -5.57 1.62 13.31
N LEU A 116 -5.58 0.56 14.12
CA LEU A 116 -4.40 -0.13 14.64
C LEU A 116 -4.30 -1.46 13.91
N THR A 117 -3.11 -1.84 13.44
CA THR A 117 -2.90 -3.09 12.70
C THR A 117 -1.83 -3.94 13.38
N GLU A 118 -2.04 -5.24 13.42
CA GLU A 118 -1.04 -6.21 13.90
C GLU A 118 0.03 -6.53 12.85
N GLU A 119 -0.16 -6.08 11.60
CA GLU A 119 0.79 -6.31 10.54
C GLU A 119 2.11 -5.58 10.81
N GLN A 120 3.19 -6.36 10.93
CA GLN A 120 4.53 -5.80 11.00
C GLN A 120 5.00 -5.41 9.60
N LYS A 121 5.18 -4.11 9.38
CA LYS A 121 5.79 -3.61 8.14
C LYS A 121 7.30 -3.86 8.17
N ILE A 122 7.80 -4.65 7.23
CA ILE A 122 9.23 -4.87 7.01
C ILE A 122 9.62 -4.18 5.70
N ASP A 123 10.35 -3.07 5.82
CA ASP A 123 10.93 -2.38 4.66
C ASP A 123 12.32 -2.95 4.38
N SER A 124 12.47 -3.64 3.24
CA SER A 124 13.75 -4.19 2.80
C SER A 124 14.41 -3.26 1.78
N TYR A 125 15.62 -2.81 2.08
CA TYR A 125 16.42 -2.00 1.16
C TYR A 125 17.47 -2.88 0.46
N PRO A 126 17.73 -2.67 -0.85
CA PRO A 126 18.73 -3.44 -1.56
C PRO A 126 20.12 -3.18 -0.96
N ALA A 127 21.00 -4.19 -1.00
CA ALA A 127 22.39 -4.01 -0.61
C ALA A 127 23.11 -3.07 -1.60
N ALA A 128 24.00 -2.21 -1.11
CA ALA A 128 24.93 -1.45 -1.94
C ALA A 128 26.06 -2.38 -2.42
N THR A 129 25.87 -3.05 -3.55
CA THR A 129 26.88 -4.01 -4.09
C THR A 129 28.02 -3.31 -4.81
N MET A 130 27.85 -2.04 -5.19
CA MET A 130 28.82 -1.24 -5.96
C MET A 130 29.00 -1.71 -7.42
N GLU A 131 28.18 -2.67 -7.87
CA GLU A 131 28.27 -3.20 -9.22
C GLU A 131 27.69 -2.24 -10.27
N THR A 132 28.36 -2.12 -11.41
CA THR A 132 27.93 -1.20 -12.48
C THR A 132 26.57 -1.59 -13.06
N ALA A 133 26.23 -2.87 -13.05
CA ALA A 133 24.94 -3.36 -13.54
C ALA A 133 23.75 -2.94 -12.66
N SER A 134 23.97 -2.79 -11.35
CA SER A 134 22.93 -2.40 -10.37
C SER A 134 22.99 -0.92 -9.97
N ALA A 135 23.95 -0.17 -10.50
CA ALA A 135 24.25 1.21 -10.11
C ALA A 135 23.02 2.14 -10.18
N THR A 136 22.23 2.05 -11.25
CA THR A 136 21.03 2.88 -11.42
C THR A 136 20.01 2.65 -10.31
N THR A 137 19.84 1.41 -9.86
CA THR A 137 18.92 1.09 -8.77
C THR A 137 19.50 1.50 -7.42
N GLU A 138 20.76 1.16 -7.14
CA GLU A 138 21.40 1.46 -5.85
C GLU A 138 21.51 2.97 -5.58
N GLU A 139 21.76 3.77 -6.62
CA GLU A 139 21.88 5.24 -6.53
C GLU A 139 20.56 5.95 -6.20
N THR A 140 19.42 5.25 -6.30
CA THR A 140 18.14 5.78 -5.79
C THR A 140 18.03 5.70 -4.27
N TYR A 141 18.76 4.77 -3.62
CA TYR A 141 18.68 4.51 -2.19
C TYR A 141 19.90 5.03 -1.41
N TYR A 142 21.08 5.02 -2.03
CA TYR A 142 22.33 5.40 -1.37
C TYR A 142 22.98 6.59 -2.06
N SER A 143 23.40 7.55 -1.25
CA SER A 143 24.30 8.63 -1.62
C SER A 143 25.76 8.14 -1.67
N ASN A 144 26.63 8.89 -2.36
CA ASN A 144 28.08 8.67 -2.45
C ASN A 144 28.53 7.33 -3.08
N LEU A 145 27.65 6.63 -3.78
CA LEU A 145 28.00 5.40 -4.49
C LEU A 145 29.03 5.63 -5.62
N PRO A 146 28.83 6.53 -6.60
CA PRO A 146 29.82 6.71 -7.69
C PRO A 146 31.18 7.19 -7.18
N ALA A 147 31.19 8.10 -6.21
CA ALA A 147 32.40 8.72 -5.68
C ALA A 147 33.29 7.76 -4.88
N THR A 148 32.72 6.67 -4.34
CA THR A 148 33.45 5.70 -3.51
C THR A 148 33.78 4.41 -4.26
N ARG A 149 33.21 4.19 -5.46
CA ARG A 149 33.32 2.95 -6.24
C ARG A 149 34.72 2.77 -6.80
N VAL A 150 35.35 1.65 -6.48
CA VAL A 150 36.65 1.24 -7.04
C VAL A 150 36.61 -0.23 -7.45
N THR A 151 37.54 -0.64 -8.32
CA THR A 151 37.81 -2.07 -8.55
C THR A 151 38.22 -2.76 -7.25
N LEU A 152 37.79 -4.01 -7.08
CA LEU A 152 38.20 -4.86 -5.97
C LEU A 152 39.75 -4.90 -5.90
N PRO A 153 40.37 -4.46 -4.79
CA PRO A 153 41.82 -4.50 -4.63
C PRO A 153 42.36 -5.94 -4.53
N SER A 154 43.61 -6.15 -4.95
CA SER A 154 44.31 -7.43 -4.71
C SER A 154 44.44 -7.71 -3.20
N GLY A 155 44.23 -8.95 -2.79
CA GLY A 155 44.25 -9.37 -1.37
C GLY A 155 42.99 -9.04 -0.57
N TYR A 156 41.92 -8.56 -1.22
CA TYR A 156 40.62 -8.41 -0.57
C TYR A 156 40.00 -9.80 -0.32
N PRO A 157 39.46 -10.08 0.89
CA PRO A 157 38.86 -11.38 1.19
C PRO A 157 37.63 -11.64 0.33
N ALA A 158 37.33 -12.92 0.07
CA ALA A 158 36.13 -13.30 -0.68
C ALA A 158 34.87 -12.73 0.01
N ASN A 159 34.02 -12.06 -0.76
CA ASN A 159 32.75 -11.55 -0.29
C ASN A 159 31.72 -12.67 -0.17
N THR A 160 30.68 -12.47 0.66
CA THR A 160 29.53 -13.38 0.75
C THR A 160 28.24 -12.59 0.46
N PRO A 161 27.45 -12.97 -0.56
CA PRO A 161 27.73 -14.01 -1.55
C PRO A 161 28.92 -13.63 -2.48
N PRO A 162 29.68 -14.62 -2.99
CA PRO A 162 30.84 -14.37 -3.85
C PRO A 162 30.43 -13.74 -5.18
N GLY A 163 31.24 -12.80 -5.70
CA GLY A 163 31.07 -12.30 -7.07
C GLY A 163 31.16 -10.79 -7.28
N ASN A 164 31.51 -9.99 -6.27
CA ASN A 164 31.61 -8.53 -6.46
C ASN A 164 32.95 -8.18 -7.12
N ALA A 165 32.89 -7.47 -8.24
CA ALA A 165 34.04 -6.92 -8.93
C ALA A 165 34.44 -5.52 -8.39
N ARG A 166 33.54 -4.88 -7.63
CA ARG A 166 33.70 -3.52 -7.12
C ARG A 166 33.49 -3.45 -5.61
N VAL A 167 34.15 -2.46 -4.98
CA VAL A 167 34.00 -2.14 -3.56
C VAL A 167 33.94 -0.64 -3.34
N ALA A 168 33.40 -0.23 -2.19
CA ALA A 168 33.51 1.14 -1.72
C ALA A 168 34.86 1.36 -1.05
N LYS A 169 35.59 2.40 -1.44
CA LYS A 169 36.86 2.79 -0.83
C LYS A 169 36.74 4.18 -0.21
N VAL A 170 37.01 4.24 1.09
CA VAL A 170 37.15 5.47 1.85
C VAL A 170 38.59 5.59 2.36
N LYS A 171 39.07 6.83 2.51
CA LYS A 171 40.40 7.09 3.08
C LYS A 171 40.34 8.28 4.03
N ALA A 172 40.96 8.13 5.19
CA ALA A 172 41.16 9.21 6.16
C ALA A 172 42.37 10.10 5.77
N ALA A 173 42.37 10.66 4.55
CA ALA A 173 43.42 11.55 4.06
C ALA A 173 42.84 12.88 3.55
N SER A 174 43.62 13.96 3.64
CA SER A 174 43.21 15.27 3.08
C SER A 174 42.98 15.14 1.57
N GLY A 175 41.88 15.72 1.06
CA GLY A 175 41.49 15.62 -0.36
C GLY A 175 40.99 14.25 -0.82
N SER A 176 40.84 13.27 0.08
CA SER A 176 40.26 11.95 -0.26
C SER A 176 38.79 11.83 0.15
N GLN A 177 38.08 10.88 -0.47
CA GLN A 177 36.71 10.54 -0.10
C GLN A 177 36.68 9.94 1.32
N LYS A 178 36.15 10.72 2.27
CA LYS A 178 36.04 10.33 3.69
C LYS A 178 34.70 9.69 4.03
N ILE A 179 33.66 9.94 3.24
CA ILE A 179 32.30 9.47 3.47
C ILE A 179 31.99 8.34 2.49
N GLY A 180 31.59 7.19 3.01
CA GLY A 180 31.19 6.02 2.23
C GLY A 180 29.78 6.14 1.65
N PRO A 181 29.26 5.04 1.06
CA PRO A 181 27.84 4.92 0.75
C PRO A 181 27.01 5.19 2.00
N ALA A 182 25.97 6.00 1.86
CA ALA A 182 25.11 6.36 2.98
C ALA A 182 23.64 6.42 2.55
N MET A 183 22.75 5.96 3.43
CA MET A 183 21.30 6.03 3.27
C MET A 183 20.68 6.80 4.42
N ILE A 184 19.56 7.48 4.15
CA ILE A 184 18.79 8.21 5.14
C ILE A 184 17.42 7.54 5.23
N LEU A 185 17.06 7.05 6.41
CA LEU A 185 15.79 6.39 6.67
C LEU A 185 14.96 7.23 7.64
N LYS A 186 13.67 7.36 7.34
CA LYS A 186 12.70 7.93 8.27
C LYS A 186 12.20 6.81 9.19
N VAL A 187 12.39 6.99 10.48
CA VAL A 187 11.98 6.02 11.52
C VAL A 187 10.95 6.63 12.46
N MET A 188 10.14 5.77 13.06
CA MET A 188 9.19 6.08 14.11
C MET A 188 9.63 5.44 15.44
N ALA A 189 8.99 5.84 16.54
CA ALA A 189 9.25 5.23 17.83
C ALA A 189 8.89 3.73 17.79
N GLY A 190 9.83 2.86 18.16
CA GLY A 190 9.64 1.40 18.18
C GLY A 190 10.19 0.66 16.97
N ASP A 191 10.64 1.35 15.92
CA ASP A 191 11.28 0.72 14.77
C ASP A 191 12.58 0.01 15.16
N LYS A 192 12.79 -1.18 14.60
CA LYS A 192 14.03 -1.95 14.73
C LYS A 192 14.70 -2.01 13.36
N PHE A 193 15.99 -1.66 13.30
CA PHE A 193 16.78 -1.77 12.09
C PHE A 193 17.83 -2.87 12.26
N ASN A 194 18.12 -3.56 11.16
CA ASN A 194 19.25 -4.48 11.05
C ASN A 194 20.15 -3.99 9.93
N LEU A 195 21.43 -3.78 10.22
CA LEU A 195 22.42 -3.28 9.28
C LEU A 195 23.57 -4.28 9.23
N THR A 196 24.01 -4.61 8.03
CA THR A 196 25.18 -5.47 7.83
C THR A 196 26.14 -4.78 6.88
N VAL A 197 27.39 -4.63 7.30
CA VAL A 197 28.45 -4.01 6.51
C VAL A 197 29.66 -4.94 6.49
N ASN A 198 30.07 -5.34 5.29
CA ASN A 198 31.30 -6.11 5.09
C ASN A 198 32.43 -5.14 4.76
N CYS A 199 33.29 -4.84 5.74
CA CYS A 199 34.45 -4.00 5.54
C CYS A 199 35.76 -4.77 5.70
N ASN A 200 36.79 -4.35 4.98
CA ASN A 200 38.16 -4.82 5.17
C ASN A 200 39.09 -3.62 5.32
N THR A 201 39.97 -3.65 6.32
CA THR A 201 41.02 -2.64 6.50
C THR A 201 42.37 -3.29 6.20
N PRO A 202 43.09 -2.86 5.14
CA PRO A 202 44.43 -3.37 4.90
C PRO A 202 45.39 -2.73 5.91
N HIS A 203 45.58 -3.38 7.05
CA HIS A 203 46.68 -3.09 7.97
C HIS A 203 47.44 -4.38 8.25
N PHE A 204 48.76 -4.34 8.10
CA PHE A 204 49.64 -5.38 8.64
C PHE A 204 49.40 -5.43 10.15
N LEU A 205 48.91 -6.57 10.62
CA LEU A 205 48.51 -6.89 11.99
C LEU A 205 47.09 -6.40 12.38
N TYR A 206 46.24 -7.41 12.65
CA TYR A 206 44.88 -7.39 13.18
C TYR A 206 43.71 -7.17 12.18
N GLN A 207 43.11 -8.28 11.73
CA GLN A 207 41.71 -8.29 11.27
C GLN A 207 40.81 -7.88 12.44
N ARG A 208 40.26 -6.66 12.40
CA ARG A 208 39.16 -6.28 13.30
C ARG A 208 37.88 -6.26 12.47
N SER A 209 37.03 -7.25 12.70
CA SER A 209 35.64 -7.25 12.26
C SER A 209 34.95 -6.00 12.82
N CYS A 210 34.42 -5.14 11.95
CA CYS A 210 33.67 -3.96 12.38
C CYS A 210 32.23 -4.41 12.67
N LEU A 211 31.96 -4.73 13.94
CA LEU A 211 30.61 -4.84 14.48
C LEU A 211 30.20 -3.43 14.93
N LEU A 212 29.29 -2.77 14.20
CA LEU A 212 28.50 -1.70 14.77
C LEU A 212 27.25 -2.34 15.38
N SER A 213 27.22 -2.40 16.72
CA SER A 213 26.02 -2.68 17.53
C SER A 213 25.16 -1.44 17.69
#